data_AF-A0A3N1VN41-F1
#
_entry.id   AF-A0A3N1VN41-F1
#
_cell.length_a   1.000
_cell.length_b   1.000
_cell.length_c   1.000
_cell.angle_alpha   90.00
_cell.angle_beta   90.00
_cell.angle_gamma   90.00
#
_symmetry.space_group_name_H-M   'P 1'
#
loop_
_entity.id
_entity.type
_entity.pdbx_description
1 polymer ?
#
loop_
_entity_poly.entity_id
_entity_poly.type
_entity_poly.pdbx_seq_one_letter_code
_entity_poly.pdbx_strand_id
1 'polypeptide(L)'
;MINVDVTLFIQMANFLLLLVLMNLVLYRPIRRLVAQRNELISKQRAGIDNAEREAQRAIQEFEERLKAARAAGREKVQELKEAAYRVEKDLLSQAAEEAAKEVQAVREQIQREIGQVRAQLQAQIQVFSKDMAQRILGRSL
;
A
#
# COMPACT_ATOMS: atom_id res chain seq x y z
N MET A 1 56.06 -84.03 12.03
CA MET A 1 54.67 -84.39 12.35
C MET A 1 54.09 -83.23 13.14
N ILE A 2 52.92 -82.72 12.77
CA ILE A 2 52.25 -81.66 13.54
C ILE A 2 51.78 -82.33 14.83
N ASN A 3 52.55 -82.15 15.90
CA ASN A 3 52.10 -82.54 17.23
C ASN A 3 51.09 -81.50 17.70
N VAL A 4 49.85 -81.93 17.85
CA VAL A 4 48.78 -81.11 18.43
C VAL A 4 48.99 -81.12 19.93
N ASP A 5 49.88 -80.23 20.38
CA ASP A 5 50.21 -80.06 21.79
C ASP A 5 49.42 -78.90 22.41
N VAL A 6 49.41 -78.83 23.74
CA VAL A 6 48.74 -77.77 24.55
C VAL A 6 49.17 -76.36 24.11
N THR A 7 50.37 -76.21 23.57
CA THR A 7 50.90 -74.96 22.99
C THR A 7 50.05 -74.42 21.83
N LEU A 8 49.46 -75.27 20.99
CA LEU A 8 48.57 -74.86 19.91
C LEU A 8 47.30 -74.20 20.48
N PHE A 9 46.72 -74.78 21.54
CA PHE A 9 45.55 -74.21 22.21
C PHE A 9 45.86 -72.88 22.89
N ILE A 10 47.04 -72.75 23.52
CA ILE A 10 47.51 -71.49 24.11
C ILE A 10 47.71 -70.42 23.03
N GLN A 11 48.30 -70.77 21.89
CA GLN A 11 48.50 -69.84 20.77
C GLN A 11 47.16 -69.39 20.16
N MET A 12 46.19 -70.31 20.04
CA MET A 12 44.82 -69.99 19.60
C MET A 12 44.14 -69.01 20.56
N ALA A 13 44.26 -69.25 21.87
CA ALA A 13 43.72 -68.35 22.89
C ALA A 13 44.36 -66.96 22.84
N ASN A 14 45.68 -66.88 22.63
CA ASN A 14 46.39 -65.61 22.45
C ASN A 14 45.92 -64.86 21.20
N PHE A 15 45.77 -65.56 20.07
CA PHE A 15 45.26 -64.97 18.83
C PHE A 15 43.83 -64.45 18.99
N LEU A 16 42.95 -65.21 19.63
CA LEU A 16 41.59 -64.76 19.94
C LEU A 16 41.57 -63.56 20.87
N LEU A 17 42.42 -63.54 21.89
CA LEU A 17 42.58 -62.38 22.79
C LEU A 17 43.01 -61.14 22.01
N LEU A 18 44.01 -61.28 21.13
CA LEU A 18 44.49 -60.19 20.27
C LEU A 18 43.39 -59.68 19.34
N LEU A 19 42.61 -60.58 18.74
CA LEU A 19 41.48 -60.22 17.86
C LEU A 19 40.44 -59.40 18.64
N VAL A 20 40.08 -59.83 19.85
CA VAL A 20 39.15 -59.08 20.72
C VAL A 20 39.71 -57.71 21.08
N LEU A 21 40.99 -57.64 21.45
CA LEU A 21 41.65 -56.38 21.78
C LEU A 21 41.68 -55.43 20.58
N MET A 22 42.00 -55.94 19.39
CA MET A 22 42.04 -55.15 18.15
C MET A 22 40.63 -54.68 17.73
N ASN A 23 39.59 -55.49 17.95
CA ASN A 23 38.20 -55.08 17.74
C ASN A 23 37.80 -53.92 18.65
N LEU A 24 38.21 -53.97 19.92
CA LEU A 24 37.89 -52.93 20.90
C LEU A 24 38.67 -51.64 20.64
N VAL A 25 39.98 -51.75 20.36
CA VAL A 25 40.91 -50.62 20.27
C VAL A 25 40.95 -50.00 18.87
N LEU A 26 40.75 -50.77 17.80
CA LEU A 26 40.93 -50.27 16.43
C LEU A 26 39.62 -50.21 15.64
N TYR A 27 38.94 -51.35 15.48
CA TYR A 27 37.79 -51.43 14.57
C TYR A 27 36.58 -50.62 15.07
N ARG A 28 36.27 -50.70 16.36
CA ARG A 28 35.19 -49.90 16.96
C ARG A 28 35.39 -48.38 16.80
N PRO A 29 36.52 -47.78 17.20
CA PRO A 29 36.71 -46.34 17.06
C PRO A 29 36.80 -45.89 15.60
N ILE A 30 37.44 -46.66 14.71
CA ILE A 30 37.48 -46.33 13.28
C ILE A 30 36.07 -46.30 12.68
N ARG A 31 35.25 -47.31 12.96
CA ARG A 31 33.86 -47.36 12.47
C ARG A 31 33.04 -46.20 13.02
N ARG A 32 33.22 -45.84 14.30
CA ARG A 32 32.55 -44.68 14.91
C ARG A 32 32.97 -43.38 14.23
N LEU A 33 34.25 -43.18 13.95
CA LEU A 33 34.76 -41.98 13.29
C LEU A 33 34.21 -41.84 11.86
N VAL A 34 34.18 -42.94 11.10
CA VAL A 34 33.59 -42.94 9.74
C VAL A 34 32.10 -42.62 9.79
N ALA A 35 31.35 -43.22 10.73
CA ALA A 35 29.94 -42.92 10.91
C ALA A 35 29.71 -41.43 11.27
N GLN A 36 30.50 -40.88 12.20
CA GLN A 36 30.43 -39.46 12.57
C GLN A 36 30.74 -38.53 11.40
N ARG A 37 31.74 -38.85 10.57
CA ARG A 37 32.05 -38.07 9.37
C ARG A 37 30.90 -38.10 8.37
N ASN A 38 30.32 -39.28 8.11
CA ASN A 38 29.19 -39.41 7.21
C ASN A 38 27.97 -38.64 7.72
N GLU A 39 27.69 -38.71 9.01
CA GLU A 39 26.60 -37.97 9.65
C GLU A 39 26.83 -36.45 9.56
N LEU A 40 28.03 -35.97 9.83
CA LEU A 40 28.38 -34.56 9.73
C LEU A 40 28.17 -34.04 8.30
N ILE A 41 28.68 -34.76 7.30
CA ILE A 41 28.53 -34.39 5.88
C ILE A 41 27.06 -34.39 5.48
N SER A 42 26.29 -35.41 5.89
CA SER A 42 24.87 -35.49 5.61
C SER A 42 24.09 -34.33 6.24
N LYS A 43 24.39 -34.00 7.51
CA LYS A 43 23.79 -32.85 8.20
C LYS A 43 24.14 -31.52 7.54
N GLN A 44 25.40 -31.34 7.14
CA GLN A 44 25.83 -30.13 6.42
C GLN A 44 25.10 -29.98 5.08
N ARG A 45 24.98 -31.05 4.29
CA ARG A 45 24.22 -31.04 3.03
C ARG A 45 22.75 -30.71 3.25
N ALA A 46 22.10 -31.38 4.20
CA ALA A 46 20.71 -31.08 4.55
C ALA A 46 20.52 -29.63 5.04
N GLY A 47 21.50 -29.09 5.77
CA GLY A 47 21.52 -27.69 6.21
C GLY A 47 21.61 -26.72 5.02
N ILE A 48 22.48 -27.00 4.04
CA ILE A 48 22.60 -26.21 2.81
C ILE A 48 21.30 -26.24 2.02
N ASP A 49 20.73 -27.43 1.79
CA ASP A 49 19.47 -27.58 1.04
C ASP A 49 18.28 -26.88 1.73
N ASN A 50 18.28 -26.85 3.07
CA ASN A 50 17.26 -26.13 3.84
C ASN A 50 17.47 -24.62 3.73
N ALA A 51 18.71 -24.13 3.90
CA ALA A 51 19.02 -22.71 3.78
C ALA A 51 18.70 -22.17 2.38
N GLU A 52 19.00 -22.94 1.33
CA GLU A 52 18.66 -22.57 -0.04
C GLU A 52 17.13 -22.50 -0.25
N ARG A 53 16.39 -23.48 0.27
CA ARG A 53 14.92 -23.46 0.22
C ARG A 53 14.31 -22.30 1.00
N GLU A 54 14.84 -21.99 2.17
CA GLU A 54 14.41 -20.84 2.98
C GLU A 54 14.72 -19.52 2.28
N ALA A 55 15.90 -19.38 1.68
CA ALA A 55 16.27 -18.20 0.89
C ALA A 55 15.34 -18.01 -0.31
N GLN A 56 15.05 -19.08 -1.06
CA GLN A 56 14.11 -19.04 -2.18
C GLN A 56 12.70 -18.63 -1.73
N ARG A 57 12.21 -19.18 -0.62
CA ARG A 57 10.91 -18.79 -0.04
C ARG A 57 10.89 -17.32 0.39
N ALA A 58 11.95 -16.84 1.04
CA ALA A 58 12.05 -15.46 1.47
C ALA A 58 12.05 -14.49 0.28
N ILE A 59 12.73 -14.84 -0.82
CA ILE A 59 12.72 -14.06 -2.06
C ILE A 59 11.32 -14.01 -2.66
N GLN A 60 10.64 -15.15 -2.77
CA GLN A 60 9.27 -15.22 -3.29
C GLN A 60 8.30 -14.38 -2.44
N GLU A 61 8.35 -14.53 -1.12
CA GLU A 61 7.51 -13.75 -0.20
C GLU A 61 7.79 -12.24 -0.30
N PHE A 62 9.06 -11.85 -0.45
CA PHE A 62 9.44 -10.47 -0.65
C PHE A 62 8.89 -9.90 -1.97
N GLU A 63 9.01 -10.64 -3.07
CA GLU A 63 8.48 -10.25 -4.38
C GLU A 63 6.95 -10.11 -4.35
N GLU A 64 6.25 -11.04 -3.71
CA GLU A 64 4.80 -11.00 -3.52
C GLU A 64 4.37 -9.78 -2.70
N ARG A 65 5.04 -9.53 -1.57
CA ARG A 65 4.77 -8.35 -0.73
C ARG A 65 5.05 -7.05 -1.48
N LEU A 66 6.13 -6.99 -2.25
CA LEU A 66 6.46 -5.80 -3.05
C LEU A 66 5.40 -5.56 -4.14
N LYS A 67 4.92 -6.61 -4.80
CA LYS A 67 3.85 -6.52 -5.80
C LYS A 67 2.54 -6.06 -5.17
N ALA A 68 2.17 -6.62 -4.01
CA ALA A 68 0.99 -6.24 -3.26
C ALA A 68 1.06 -4.78 -2.81
N ALA A 69 2.18 -4.34 -2.23
CA ALA A 69 2.38 -2.95 -1.82
C ALA A 69 2.28 -1.96 -3.00
N ARG A 70 2.84 -2.30 -4.17
CA ARG A 70 2.70 -1.49 -5.38
C ARG A 70 1.26 -1.44 -5.89
N ALA A 71 0.53 -2.54 -5.81
CA ALA A 71 -0.89 -2.57 -6.19
C ALA A 71 -1.73 -1.69 -5.25
N ALA A 72 -1.60 -1.87 -3.94
CA ALA A 72 -2.29 -1.06 -2.93
C ALA A 72 -1.94 0.44 -3.04
N GLY A 73 -0.67 0.77 -3.32
CA GLY A 73 -0.25 2.15 -3.55
C GLY A 73 -0.92 2.77 -4.78
N ARG A 74 -1.01 2.04 -5.89
CA ARG A 74 -1.71 2.53 -7.09
C ARG A 74 -3.20 2.70 -6.86
N GLU A 75 -3.83 1.74 -6.19
CA GLU A 75 -5.24 1.80 -5.80
C GLU A 75 -5.49 3.03 -4.92
N LYS A 76 -4.63 3.28 -3.93
CA LYS A 76 -4.77 4.44 -3.06
C LYS A 76 -4.64 5.77 -3.80
N VAL A 77 -3.69 5.86 -4.74
CA VAL A 77 -3.54 7.05 -5.58
C VAL A 77 -4.79 7.25 -6.45
N GLN A 78 -5.37 6.18 -6.99
CA GLN A 78 -6.58 6.25 -7.80
C GLN A 78 -7.79 6.70 -6.97
N GLU A 79 -7.98 6.13 -5.77
CA GLU A 79 -9.01 6.58 -4.82
C GLU A 79 -8.90 8.06 -4.49
N LEU A 80 -7.68 8.54 -4.19
CA LEU A 80 -7.44 9.94 -3.85
C LEU A 80 -7.73 10.87 -5.03
N LYS A 81 -7.37 10.47 -6.25
CA LYS A 81 -7.70 11.22 -7.47
C LYS A 81 -9.20 11.29 -7.68
N GLU A 82 -9.91 10.18 -7.56
CA GLU A 82 -11.37 10.15 -7.73
C GLU A 82 -12.08 10.99 -6.66
N ALA A 83 -11.62 10.93 -5.41
CA ALA A 83 -12.12 11.79 -4.34
C ALA A 83 -11.86 13.28 -4.65
N ALA A 84 -10.65 13.62 -5.10
CA ALA A 84 -10.31 14.99 -5.49
C ALA A 84 -11.17 15.50 -6.63
N TYR A 85 -11.40 14.70 -7.67
CA TYR A 85 -12.28 15.06 -8.79
C TYR A 85 -13.73 15.28 -8.36
N ARG A 86 -14.23 14.50 -7.39
CA ARG A 86 -15.58 14.72 -6.84
C ARG A 86 -15.66 16.04 -6.10
N VAL A 87 -14.69 16.32 -5.22
CA VAL A 87 -14.63 17.59 -4.48
C VAL A 87 -14.50 18.78 -5.42
N GLU A 88 -13.65 18.68 -6.45
CA GLU A 88 -13.49 19.72 -7.47
C GLU A 88 -14.82 19.98 -8.20
N LYS A 89 -15.51 18.92 -8.62
CA LYS A 89 -16.80 19.04 -9.30
C LYS A 89 -17.87 19.67 -8.40
N ASP A 90 -17.94 19.25 -7.14
CA ASP A 90 -18.91 19.80 -6.18
C ASP A 90 -18.62 21.27 -5.91
N LEU A 91 -17.36 21.66 -5.73
CA LEU A 91 -16.94 23.05 -5.53
C LEU A 91 -17.27 23.92 -6.74
N LEU A 92 -16.97 23.44 -7.95
CA LEU A 92 -17.31 24.16 -9.19
C LEU A 92 -18.83 24.30 -9.36
N SER A 93 -19.59 23.27 -9.01
CA SER A 93 -21.06 23.33 -9.06
C SER A 93 -21.62 24.35 -8.08
N GLN A 94 -21.10 24.38 -6.84
CA GLN A 94 -21.50 25.35 -5.82
C GLN A 94 -21.16 26.77 -6.26
N ALA A 95 -19.94 27.01 -6.74
CA ALA A 95 -19.51 28.32 -7.24
C ALA A 95 -20.37 28.79 -8.43
N ALA A 96 -20.73 27.89 -9.34
CA ALA A 96 -21.62 28.21 -10.46
C ALA A 96 -23.04 28.57 -9.99
N GLU A 97 -23.56 27.85 -8.98
CA GLU A 97 -24.88 28.13 -8.41
C GLU A 97 -24.90 29.46 -7.65
N GLU A 98 -23.85 29.77 -6.89
CA GLU A 98 -23.69 31.06 -6.20
C GLU A 98 -23.60 32.22 -7.20
N ALA A 99 -22.78 32.08 -8.25
CA ALA A 99 -22.68 33.09 -9.30
C ALA A 99 -24.03 33.32 -10.01
N ALA A 100 -24.79 32.24 -10.27
CA ALA A 100 -26.13 32.35 -10.86
C ALA A 100 -27.12 33.09 -9.93
N LYS A 101 -27.08 32.81 -8.61
CA LYS A 101 -27.89 33.51 -7.61
C LYS A 101 -27.53 34.99 -7.51
N GLU A 102 -26.24 35.32 -7.53
CA GLU A 102 -25.77 36.71 -7.50
C GLU A 102 -26.24 37.49 -8.73
N VAL A 103 -26.08 36.92 -9.93
CA VAL A 103 -26.57 37.54 -11.17
C VAL A 103 -28.08 37.76 -11.14
N GLN A 104 -28.84 36.79 -10.62
CA GLN A 104 -30.29 36.91 -10.48
C GLN A 104 -30.67 38.02 -9.48
N ALA A 105 -30.00 38.10 -8.34
CA ALA A 105 -30.23 39.14 -7.34
C ALA A 105 -29.93 40.55 -7.89
N VAL A 106 -28.83 40.70 -8.63
CA VAL A 106 -28.48 41.97 -9.31
C VAL A 106 -29.54 42.36 -10.33
N ARG A 107 -30.04 41.41 -11.15
CA ARG A 107 -31.12 41.67 -12.11
C ARG A 107 -32.40 42.16 -11.43
N GLU A 108 -32.80 41.53 -10.32
CA GLU A 108 -33.97 41.93 -9.55
C GLU A 108 -33.79 43.30 -8.90
N GLN A 109 -32.59 43.64 -8.44
CA GLN A 109 -32.28 44.97 -7.93
C GLN A 109 -32.40 46.04 -9.02
N ILE A 110 -31.82 45.79 -10.21
CA ILE A 110 -31.92 46.70 -11.36
C ILE A 110 -33.39 46.92 -11.75
N GLN A 111 -34.21 45.86 -11.79
CA GLN A 111 -35.64 46.00 -12.11
C GLN A 111 -36.39 46.85 -11.08
N ARG A 112 -36.07 46.68 -9.78
CA ARG A 112 -36.64 47.51 -8.71
C ARG A 112 -36.22 48.97 -8.83
N GLU A 113 -34.95 49.25 -9.09
CA GLU A 113 -34.43 50.60 -9.29
C GLU A 113 -35.08 51.28 -10.50
N ILE A 114 -35.21 50.59 -11.63
CA ILE A 114 -35.92 51.11 -12.82
C ILE A 114 -37.38 51.46 -12.48
N GLY A 115 -38.06 50.61 -11.71
CA GLY A 115 -39.43 50.86 -11.25
C GLY A 115 -39.54 52.12 -10.39
N GLN A 116 -38.62 52.29 -9.44
CA GLN A 116 -38.56 53.47 -8.58
C GLN A 116 -38.27 54.76 -9.38
N VAL A 117 -37.29 54.71 -10.29
CA VAL A 117 -36.93 55.85 -11.15
C VAL A 117 -38.11 56.23 -12.05
N ARG A 118 -38.82 55.25 -12.64
CA ARG A 118 -40.04 55.53 -13.43
C ARG A 118 -41.13 56.21 -12.61
N ALA A 119 -41.37 55.75 -11.38
CA ALA A 119 -42.37 56.36 -10.50
C ALA A 119 -41.98 57.81 -10.12
N GLN A 120 -40.70 58.06 -9.85
CA GLN A 120 -40.18 59.40 -9.60
C GLN A 120 -40.31 60.30 -10.83
N LEU A 121 -39.97 59.81 -12.03
CA LEU A 121 -40.14 60.57 -13.26
C LEU A 121 -41.61 60.91 -13.52
N GLN A 122 -42.55 59.98 -13.30
CA GLN A 122 -43.98 60.26 -13.44
C GLN A 122 -44.45 61.37 -12.48
N ALA A 123 -43.99 61.35 -11.23
CA ALA A 123 -44.28 62.41 -10.27
C ALA A 123 -43.69 63.76 -10.72
N GLN A 124 -42.45 63.78 -11.21
CA GLN A 124 -41.81 64.98 -11.74
C GLN A 124 -42.51 65.50 -13.00
N ILE A 125 -42.97 64.62 -13.90
CA ILE A 125 -43.72 65.01 -15.10
C ILE A 125 -45.02 65.72 -14.71
N GLN A 126 -45.75 65.25 -13.70
CA GLN A 126 -46.96 65.96 -13.22
C GLN A 126 -46.64 67.37 -12.69
N VAL A 127 -45.53 67.52 -11.99
CA VAL A 127 -45.05 68.82 -11.50
C VAL A 127 -44.66 69.72 -12.68
N PHE A 128 -43.86 69.23 -13.62
CA PHE A 128 -43.46 69.98 -14.81
C PHE A 128 -44.63 70.34 -15.71
N SER A 129 -45.64 69.48 -15.85
CA SER A 129 -46.86 69.76 -16.61
C SER A 129 -47.69 70.85 -15.93
N LYS A 130 -47.80 70.87 -14.60
CA LYS A 130 -48.43 71.98 -13.85
C LYS A 130 -47.67 73.29 -14.05
N ASP A 131 -46.34 73.24 -13.97
CA ASP A 131 -45.48 74.41 -14.09
C ASP A 131 -45.52 75.00 -15.51
N MET A 132 -45.53 74.15 -16.54
CA MET A 132 -45.78 74.57 -17.93
C MET A 132 -47.19 75.13 -18.14
N ALA A 133 -48.22 74.49 -17.57
CA ALA A 133 -49.59 74.97 -17.68
C ALA A 133 -49.75 76.36 -17.02
N GLN A 134 -49.14 76.60 -15.86
CA GLN A 134 -49.10 77.92 -15.21
C GLN A 134 -48.36 78.96 -16.07
N ARG A 135 -47.23 78.60 -16.70
CA ARG A 135 -46.49 79.51 -17.59
C ARG A 135 -47.24 79.85 -18.89
N ILE A 136 -47.99 78.91 -19.46
CA ILE A 136 -48.76 79.13 -20.70
C ILE A 136 -50.09 79.85 -20.43
N LEU A 137 -50.76 79.57 -19.31
CA LEU A 137 -52.09 80.14 -19.00
C LEU A 137 -52.03 81.48 -18.27
N GLY A 138 -50.84 81.94 -17.84
CA GLY A 138 -50.62 83.31 -17.36
C GLY A 138 -51.40 83.69 -16.09
N ARG A 139 -52.00 82.73 -15.39
CA ARG A 139 -52.71 82.93 -14.11
C ARG A 139 -52.45 81.75 -13.19
N SER A 140 -52.05 82.09 -11.98
CA SER A 140 -51.83 81.17 -10.87
C SER A 140 -53.13 80.42 -10.52
N LEU A 141 -53.10 79.09 -10.59
CA LEU A 141 -53.92 78.20 -9.77
C LEU A 141 -53.11 77.79 -8.55
#